data_AF-A0A8X6NM04-F1
#
_entry.id   AF-A0A8X6NM04-F1
#
_cell.length_a   1.000
_cell.length_b   1.000
_cell.length_c   1.000
_cell.angle_alpha   90.00
_cell.angle_beta   90.00
_cell.angle_gamma   90.00
#
_symmetry.space_group_name_H-M   'P 1'
#
loop_
_entity.id
_entity.type
_entity.pdbx_description
1 polymer ?
#
loop_
_entity_poly.entity_id
_entity_poly.type
_entity_poly.pdbx_seq_one_letter_code
_entity_poly.pdbx_strand_id
1 'polypeptide(L)'
;MELNREHFRAIIFHNFRRGLSRQECFDELNSLYSDKAPSYSTVKNWYNEFNRGRCSIQDESRAGRPKSVVVPEKINAVRELIKQDRHVTYREIEASLDISMTSINKILHEHLIVKKICSRWIPHNLTNAQKKARVDWCKEMLEKYIQGTSKAVYNIYTGDESWIYAYEPETKQQSTVWVFQDEAKPTKVVRGRSTSKQMIACFFGINGHVATVALEQRRTVNSEWYTTICLPEVIGEIRKKQKNRRIILHHDNASSHTSTQTKAFLTERKIELMDGYEDLYKWSVENICEFWAELWDFLEIIYSRRFDKVVDLNVPMSDLPKWFEGAKLNHAENLLKYRDDRLALIIDGEDTKSETYTFAQMFEQTRLYAAAFRKIGLKKGDIVICHMSNRKEAVFATQAVISIGAIWTAALPMLGAQAVLGRFQQLNAKILLSEDGYRLEGEDVNMLPKLAEIVEGILHLLCSIRFEISFP
;
A
#
# COMPACT_ATOMS: atom_id res chain seq x y z
N MET A 1 41.01 25.16 33.78
CA MET A 1 40.54 23.76 33.72
C MET A 1 39.47 23.59 34.78
N GLU A 2 38.26 23.15 34.44
CA GLU A 2 37.23 22.88 35.45
C GLU A 2 37.48 21.52 36.11
N LEU A 3 37.85 21.55 37.39
CA LEU A 3 38.07 20.34 38.17
C LEU A 3 36.71 19.76 38.58
N ASN A 4 36.35 18.62 37.99
CA ASN A 4 35.23 17.80 38.43
C ASN A 4 35.58 16.94 39.67
N ARG A 5 34.58 16.22 40.20
CA ARG A 5 34.72 15.37 41.40
C ARG A 5 35.74 14.23 41.24
N GLU A 6 35.90 13.68 40.04
CA GLU A 6 36.83 12.59 39.78
C GLU A 6 38.29 13.08 39.83
N HIS A 7 38.56 14.30 39.36
CA HIS A 7 39.88 14.91 39.48
C HIS A 7 40.30 15.07 40.95
N PHE A 8 39.42 15.56 41.81
CA PHE A 8 39.72 15.68 43.24
C PHE A 8 40.00 14.32 43.89
N ARG A 9 39.27 13.27 43.51
CA ARG A 9 39.52 11.91 44.00
C ARG A 9 40.86 11.35 43.51
N ALA A 10 41.27 11.67 42.28
CA ALA A 10 42.59 11.31 41.76
C ALA A 10 43.72 12.00 42.55
N ILE A 11 43.56 13.28 42.89
CA ILE A 11 44.53 14.02 43.73
C ILE A 11 44.58 13.44 45.15
N ILE A 12 43.43 13.11 45.75
CA ILE A 12 43.36 12.44 47.06
C ILE A 12 44.09 11.08 47.01
N PHE A 13 43.91 10.29 45.95
CA PHE A 13 44.61 9.02 45.77
C PHE A 13 46.13 9.20 45.60
N HIS A 14 46.54 10.22 44.86
CA HIS A 14 47.95 10.58 44.72
C HIS A 14 48.58 10.95 46.07
N ASN A 15 47.92 11.79 46.86
CA ASN A 15 48.39 12.19 48.18
C ASN A 15 48.39 11.04 49.19
N PHE A 16 47.43 10.14 49.11
CA PHE A 16 47.42 8.89 49.86
C PHE A 16 48.64 8.01 49.54
N ARG A 17 49.00 7.88 48.25
CA ARG A 17 50.19 7.15 47.80
C ARG A 17 51.51 7.83 48.21
N ARG A 18 51.51 9.15 48.36
CA ARG A 18 52.65 9.93 48.90
C ARG A 18 52.86 9.76 50.41
N GLY A 19 51.91 9.13 51.11
CA GLY A 19 51.99 8.92 52.57
C GLY A 19 51.59 10.14 53.40
N LEU A 20 50.92 11.13 52.80
CA LEU A 20 50.40 12.29 53.53
C LEU A 20 49.26 11.85 54.46
N SER A 21 49.14 12.51 55.61
CA SER A 21 47.99 12.33 56.50
C SER A 21 46.73 12.95 55.91
N ARG A 22 45.57 12.53 56.42
CA ARG A 22 44.25 13.03 55.99
C ARG A 22 44.13 14.56 56.14
N GLN A 23 44.73 15.10 57.20
CA GLN A 23 44.70 16.53 57.50
C GLN A 23 45.60 17.30 56.53
N GLU A 24 46.83 16.84 56.32
CA GLU A 24 47.76 17.46 55.36
C GLU A 24 47.20 17.45 53.92
N CYS A 25 46.55 16.35 53.52
CA CYS A 25 45.90 16.27 52.22
C CYS A 25 44.73 17.25 52.06
N PHE A 26 43.97 17.48 53.14
CA PHE A 26 42.88 18.46 53.13
C PHE A 26 43.42 19.89 53.10
N ASP A 27 44.44 20.18 53.90
CA ASP A 27 45.06 21.49 53.97
C ASP A 27 45.72 21.87 52.62
N GLU A 28 46.36 20.91 51.93
CA GLU A 28 46.91 21.09 50.58
C GLU A 28 45.81 21.38 49.54
N LEU A 29 44.72 20.58 49.56
CA LEU A 29 43.60 20.79 48.64
C LEU A 29 42.87 22.12 48.90
N ASN A 30 42.70 22.51 50.17
CA ASN A 30 42.05 23.74 50.55
C ASN A 30 42.94 24.96 50.25
N SER A 31 44.25 24.86 50.44
CA SER A 31 45.20 25.92 50.08
C SER A 31 45.27 26.17 48.58
N LEU A 32 45.17 25.12 47.76
CA LEU A 32 45.29 25.23 46.30
C LEU A 32 43.95 25.56 45.61
N TYR A 33 42.83 25.09 46.15
CA TYR A 33 41.54 25.15 45.45
C TYR A 33 40.41 25.84 46.23
N SER A 34 40.65 26.27 47.48
CA SER A 34 39.71 26.99 48.37
C SER A 34 38.28 26.46 48.24
N ASP A 35 37.38 27.28 47.70
CA ASP A 35 35.93 27.07 47.66
C ASP A 35 35.52 25.87 46.79
N LYS A 36 36.41 25.42 45.90
CA LYS A 36 36.20 24.26 45.02
C LYS A 36 36.76 22.96 45.62
N ALA A 37 37.48 23.03 46.73
CA ALA A 37 38.05 21.87 47.38
C ALA A 37 36.96 20.95 47.99
N PRO A 38 37.14 19.63 47.97
CA PRO A 38 36.23 18.71 48.64
C PRO A 38 36.29 18.90 50.15
N SER A 39 35.15 18.70 50.83
CA SER A 39 35.09 18.78 52.29
C SER A 39 36.03 17.78 52.97
N TYR A 40 36.49 18.09 54.18
CA TYR A 40 37.32 17.18 54.98
C TYR A 40 36.67 15.79 55.14
N SER A 41 35.35 15.74 55.32
CA SER A 41 34.58 14.49 55.39
C SER A 41 34.71 13.64 54.12
N THR A 42 34.74 14.29 52.94
CA THR A 42 34.96 13.61 51.66
C THR A 42 36.37 13.03 51.58
N VAL A 43 37.41 13.82 51.93
CA VAL A 43 38.80 13.36 51.97
C VAL A 43 38.96 12.16 52.92
N LYS A 44 38.40 12.27 54.13
CA LYS A 44 38.41 11.19 55.14
C LYS A 44 37.75 9.91 54.62
N ASN A 45 36.59 10.00 53.98
CA ASN A 45 35.88 8.84 53.44
C ASN A 45 36.70 8.15 52.34
N TRP A 46 37.30 8.91 51.42
CA TRP A 46 38.14 8.33 50.37
C TRP A 46 39.42 7.69 50.91
N TYR A 47 40.06 8.29 51.93
CA TYR A 47 41.19 7.65 52.62
C TYR A 47 40.81 6.32 53.28
N ASN A 48 39.61 6.22 53.85
CA ASN A 48 39.12 4.97 54.42
C ASN A 48 38.87 3.91 53.33
N GLU A 49 38.32 4.31 52.20
CA GLU A 49 38.10 3.42 51.04
C GLU A 49 39.43 2.93 50.44
N PHE A 50 40.45 3.79 50.33
CA PHE A 50 41.78 3.40 49.87
C PHE A 50 42.49 2.46 50.85
N ASN A 51 42.36 2.71 52.17
CA ASN A 51 42.83 1.76 53.19
C ASN A 51 42.12 0.40 53.13
N ARG A 52 40.88 0.34 52.62
CA ARG A 52 40.13 -0.90 52.36
C ARG A 52 40.51 -1.59 51.05
N GLY A 53 41.50 -1.06 50.31
CA GLY A 53 42.03 -1.66 49.08
C GLY A 53 41.32 -1.23 47.80
N ARG A 54 40.41 -0.23 47.84
CA ARG A 54 39.76 0.29 46.63
C ARG A 54 40.78 0.99 45.75
N CYS A 55 40.85 0.62 44.47
CA CYS A 55 41.71 1.27 43.47
C CYS A 55 40.92 2.07 42.41
N SER A 56 39.59 2.02 42.45
CA SER A 56 38.72 2.76 41.51
C SER A 56 38.30 4.12 42.06
N ILE A 57 38.43 5.14 41.21
CA ILE A 57 38.09 6.55 41.46
C ILE A 57 36.61 6.85 41.10
N GLN A 58 35.97 5.95 40.34
CA GLN A 58 34.58 6.07 39.90
C GLN A 58 33.59 5.71 41.02
N ASP A 59 32.37 6.25 40.92
CA ASP A 59 31.26 5.88 41.79
C ASP A 59 30.82 4.42 41.54
N GLU A 60 30.49 3.69 42.60
CA GLU A 60 29.86 2.37 42.47
C GLU A 60 28.41 2.50 41.98
N SER A 61 27.93 1.48 41.27
CA SER A 61 26.55 1.41 40.80
C SER A 61 25.58 1.44 41.99
N ARG A 62 24.79 2.52 42.11
CA ARG A 62 23.74 2.63 43.12
C ARG A 62 22.46 1.95 42.61
N ALA A 63 21.88 1.05 43.41
CA ALA A 63 20.54 0.53 43.16
C ALA A 63 19.51 1.63 43.50
N GLY A 64 19.05 2.37 42.49
CA GLY A 64 17.91 3.26 42.63
C GLY A 64 16.57 2.50 42.61
N ARG A 65 15.49 3.15 43.07
CA ARG A 65 14.09 2.69 42.90
C ARG A 65 13.87 2.24 41.44
N PRO A 66 13.28 1.06 41.16
CA PRO A 66 13.17 0.56 39.79
C PRO A 66 12.39 1.56 38.93
N LYS A 67 13.01 2.02 37.84
CA LYS A 67 12.47 3.05 36.95
C LYS A 67 11.35 2.56 36.02
N SER A 68 11.04 1.26 36.01
CA SER A 68 10.01 0.69 35.13
C SER A 68 9.11 -0.27 35.89
N VAL A 69 7.82 0.03 35.92
CA VAL A 69 6.71 -0.86 36.36
C VAL A 69 6.56 -2.09 35.43
N VAL A 70 7.33 -2.15 34.34
CA VAL A 70 7.31 -3.21 33.34
C VAL A 70 8.27 -4.35 33.73
N VAL A 71 7.70 -5.38 34.36
CA VAL A 71 8.39 -6.63 34.75
C VAL A 71 8.10 -7.72 33.70
N PRO A 72 9.03 -8.64 33.37
CA PRO A 72 8.80 -9.74 32.42
C PRO A 72 7.54 -10.56 32.68
N GLU A 73 7.17 -10.76 33.94
CA GLU A 73 5.95 -11.45 34.36
C GLU A 73 4.68 -10.74 33.85
N LYS A 74 4.63 -9.41 33.98
CA LYS A 74 3.52 -8.59 33.49
C LYS A 74 3.47 -8.55 31.96
N ILE A 75 4.63 -8.54 31.29
CA ILE A 75 4.69 -8.67 29.81
C ILE A 75 4.07 -9.99 29.36
N ASN A 76 4.43 -11.10 29.99
CA ASN A 76 3.89 -12.42 29.66
C ASN A 76 2.39 -12.51 29.96
N ALA A 77 1.93 -11.94 31.08
CA ALA A 77 0.50 -11.91 31.41
C ALA A 77 -0.32 -11.14 30.35
N VAL A 78 0.18 -9.98 29.89
CA VAL A 78 -0.46 -9.24 28.78
C VAL A 78 -0.46 -10.06 27.49
N ARG A 79 0.63 -10.77 27.18
CA ARG A 79 0.72 -11.64 25.99
C ARG A 79 -0.31 -12.75 25.99
N GLU A 80 -0.51 -13.42 27.13
CA GLU A 80 -1.47 -14.52 27.22
C GLU A 80 -2.92 -14.04 27.13
N LEU A 81 -3.25 -12.89 27.71
CA LEU A 81 -4.58 -12.27 27.52
C LEU A 81 -4.89 -12.03 26.04
N ILE A 82 -3.92 -11.51 25.27
CA ILE A 82 -4.10 -11.25 23.83
C ILE A 82 -4.25 -12.55 23.02
N LYS A 83 -3.59 -13.64 23.43
CA LYS A 83 -3.73 -14.93 22.74
C LYS A 83 -5.10 -15.56 22.97
N GLN A 84 -5.66 -15.40 24.16
CA GLN A 84 -6.99 -15.89 24.51
C GLN A 84 -8.07 -15.08 23.81
N ASP A 85 -7.97 -13.75 23.89
CA ASP A 85 -8.88 -12.84 23.21
C ASP A 85 -8.11 -11.75 22.45
N ARG A 86 -8.19 -11.81 21.11
CA ARG A 86 -7.54 -10.83 20.23
C ARG A 86 -8.25 -9.49 20.18
N HIS A 87 -9.43 -9.36 20.79
CA HIS A 87 -10.24 -8.13 20.85
C HIS A 87 -10.10 -7.37 22.18
N VAL A 88 -9.27 -7.87 23.09
CA VAL A 88 -9.06 -7.27 24.42
C VAL A 88 -8.68 -5.78 24.34
N THR A 89 -9.37 -4.96 25.13
CA THR A 89 -9.18 -3.52 25.19
C THR A 89 -8.16 -3.13 26.26
N TYR A 90 -7.59 -1.92 26.13
CA TYR A 90 -6.67 -1.37 27.13
C TYR A 90 -7.25 -1.37 28.56
N ARG A 91 -8.55 -1.08 28.70
CA ARG A 91 -9.24 -1.03 30.00
C ARG A 91 -9.42 -2.43 30.60
N GLU A 92 -9.70 -3.43 29.78
CA GLU A 92 -9.82 -4.83 30.24
C GLU A 92 -8.47 -5.38 30.69
N ILE A 93 -7.37 -5.03 30.01
CA ILE A 93 -6.01 -5.36 30.44
C ILE A 93 -5.69 -4.68 31.78
N GLU A 94 -6.01 -3.38 31.92
CA GLU A 94 -5.80 -2.62 33.16
C GLU A 94 -6.58 -3.23 34.33
N ALA A 95 -7.86 -3.54 34.14
CA ALA A 95 -8.70 -4.16 35.15
C ALA A 95 -8.25 -5.58 35.54
N SER A 96 -7.72 -6.35 34.58
CA SER A 96 -7.32 -7.74 34.82
C SER A 96 -5.95 -7.86 35.49
N LEU A 97 -5.01 -6.96 35.17
CA LEU A 97 -3.61 -7.09 35.60
C LEU A 97 -3.15 -5.99 36.57
N ASP A 98 -4.01 -5.02 36.89
CA ASP A 98 -3.72 -3.86 37.73
C ASP A 98 -2.45 -3.12 37.26
N ILE A 99 -2.39 -2.86 35.94
CA ILE A 99 -1.29 -2.18 35.28
C ILE A 99 -1.79 -0.85 34.72
N SER A 100 -1.08 0.24 34.98
CA SER A 100 -1.44 1.54 34.42
C SER A 100 -1.45 1.55 32.88
N MET A 101 -2.39 2.30 32.31
CA MET A 101 -2.53 2.52 30.86
C MET A 101 -1.20 2.84 30.14
N THR A 102 -0.33 3.66 30.74
CA THR A 102 0.99 4.03 30.20
C THR A 102 1.94 2.83 30.13
N SER A 103 1.91 1.95 31.13
CA SER A 103 2.74 0.74 31.15
C SER A 103 2.21 -0.30 30.17
N ILE A 104 0.89 -0.41 30.00
CA ILE A 104 0.28 -1.25 28.96
C ILE A 104 0.71 -0.78 27.57
N ASN A 105 0.68 0.52 27.30
CA ASN A 105 1.12 1.08 26.02
C ASN A 105 2.58 0.70 25.70
N LYS A 106 3.49 0.84 26.68
CA LYS A 106 4.89 0.39 26.54
C LYS A 106 5.00 -1.11 26.31
N ILE A 107 4.28 -1.92 27.08
CA ILE A 107 4.28 -3.39 26.91
C ILE A 107 3.84 -3.77 25.49
N LEU A 108 2.76 -3.17 24.99
CA LEU A 108 2.22 -3.50 23.67
C LEU A 108 3.14 -3.05 22.52
N HIS A 109 3.68 -1.83 22.58
CA HIS A 109 4.42 -1.22 21.47
C HIS A 109 5.94 -1.41 21.53
N GLU A 110 6.54 -1.42 22.73
CA GLU A 110 8.01 -1.52 22.90
C GLU A 110 8.45 -2.98 23.15
N HIS A 111 7.66 -3.78 23.86
CA HIS A 111 8.06 -5.16 24.24
C HIS A 111 7.40 -6.26 23.40
N LEU A 112 6.09 -6.16 23.13
CA LEU A 112 5.35 -7.16 22.36
C LEU A 112 5.28 -6.83 20.86
N ILE A 113 5.52 -5.58 20.49
CA ILE A 113 5.54 -5.08 19.10
C ILE A 113 4.25 -5.48 18.36
N VAL A 114 3.10 -5.40 19.05
CA VAL A 114 1.81 -5.72 18.46
C VAL A 114 1.18 -4.50 17.82
N LYS A 115 0.51 -4.70 16.69
CA LYS A 115 -0.23 -3.66 15.97
C LYS A 115 -1.72 -3.96 16.00
N LYS A 116 -2.54 -2.94 16.21
CA LYS A 116 -3.99 -3.05 16.06
C LYS A 116 -4.34 -3.29 14.59
N ILE A 117 -5.04 -4.39 14.32
CA ILE A 117 -5.62 -4.70 13.01
C ILE A 117 -7.15 -4.67 13.17
N CYS A 118 -7.84 -4.05 12.21
CA CYS A 118 -9.30 -4.07 12.20
C CYS A 118 -9.81 -5.44 11.77
N SER A 119 -10.86 -5.95 12.43
CA SER A 119 -11.54 -7.17 12.02
C SER A 119 -12.00 -7.04 10.56
N ARG A 120 -11.81 -8.10 9.78
CA ARG A 120 -12.36 -8.21 8.42
C ARG A 120 -13.79 -8.72 8.52
N TRP A 121 -14.71 -8.02 7.88
CA TRP A 121 -16.08 -8.50 7.75
C TRP A 121 -16.09 -9.75 6.88
N ILE A 122 -16.66 -10.84 7.42
CA ILE A 122 -16.93 -12.06 6.70
C ILE A 122 -18.42 -12.05 6.34
N PRO A 123 -18.80 -12.15 5.05
CA PRO A 123 -20.20 -11.97 4.62
C PRO A 123 -21.20 -12.93 5.27
N HIS A 124 -20.75 -14.14 5.63
CA HIS A 124 -21.61 -15.16 6.20
C HIS A 124 -20.86 -16.06 7.18
N ASN A 125 -21.52 -16.47 8.26
CA ASN A 125 -20.97 -17.44 9.19
C ASN A 125 -21.29 -18.86 8.70
N LEU A 126 -20.30 -19.55 8.13
CA LEU A 126 -20.49 -20.85 7.50
C LEU A 126 -20.67 -21.97 8.52
N THR A 127 -21.65 -22.85 8.27
CA THR A 127 -21.80 -24.12 8.98
C THR A 127 -20.68 -25.09 8.60
N ASN A 128 -20.42 -26.09 9.44
CA ASN A 128 -19.39 -27.11 9.16
C ASN A 128 -19.72 -27.93 7.89
N ALA A 129 -21.00 -28.18 7.61
CA ALA A 129 -21.44 -28.83 6.39
C ALA A 129 -21.12 -27.99 5.15
N GLN A 130 -21.40 -26.68 5.18
CA GLN A 130 -21.04 -25.76 4.10
C GLN A 130 -19.52 -25.69 3.90
N LYS A 131 -18.74 -25.66 4.98
CA LYS A 131 -17.27 -25.71 4.90
C LYS A 131 -16.79 -26.99 4.23
N LYS A 132 -17.34 -28.15 4.60
CA LYS A 132 -16.98 -29.43 4.00
C LYS A 132 -17.36 -29.50 2.52
N ALA A 133 -18.60 -29.17 2.16
CA ALA A 133 -19.07 -29.17 0.78
C ALA A 133 -18.20 -28.29 -0.12
N ARG A 134 -17.77 -27.13 0.38
CA ARG A 134 -16.83 -26.26 -0.32
C ARG A 134 -15.48 -26.96 -0.53
N VAL A 135 -14.91 -27.56 0.51
CA VAL A 135 -13.63 -28.29 0.42
C VAL A 135 -13.69 -29.46 -0.55
N ASP A 136 -14.78 -30.23 -0.54
CA ASP A 136 -14.97 -31.39 -1.42
C ASP A 136 -15.07 -30.95 -2.88
N TRP A 137 -15.81 -29.86 -3.15
CA TRP A 137 -15.87 -29.27 -4.48
C TRP A 137 -14.52 -28.74 -4.97
N CYS A 138 -13.70 -28.14 -4.09
CA CYS A 138 -12.33 -27.73 -4.46
C CYS A 138 -11.53 -28.88 -5.02
N LYS A 139 -11.61 -30.02 -4.35
CA LYS A 139 -10.84 -31.20 -4.71
C LYS A 139 -11.27 -31.71 -6.08
N GLU A 140 -12.57 -31.75 -6.33
CA GLU A 140 -13.12 -32.14 -7.63
C GLU A 140 -12.67 -31.18 -8.75
N MET A 141 -12.70 -29.86 -8.54
CA MET A 141 -12.23 -28.90 -9.52
C MET A 141 -10.70 -28.98 -9.73
N LEU A 142 -9.93 -29.13 -8.66
CA LEU A 142 -8.48 -29.32 -8.73
C LEU A 142 -8.14 -30.58 -9.53
N GLU A 143 -8.85 -31.70 -9.30
CA GLU A 143 -8.72 -32.95 -10.06
C GLU A 143 -9.10 -32.77 -11.54
N LYS A 144 -10.17 -32.04 -11.83
CA LYS A 144 -10.67 -31.78 -13.18
C LYS A 144 -9.74 -30.90 -14.02
N TYR A 145 -8.95 -30.04 -13.37
CA TYR A 145 -8.09 -29.03 -14.01
C TYR A 145 -6.60 -29.15 -13.63
N ILE A 146 -6.14 -30.31 -13.16
CA ILE A 146 -4.74 -30.58 -12.78
C ILE A 146 -3.77 -30.03 -13.84
N GLN A 147 -2.75 -29.29 -13.39
CA GLN A 147 -1.65 -28.75 -14.22
C GLN A 147 -2.12 -27.81 -15.36
N GLY A 148 -3.32 -27.20 -15.28
CA GLY A 148 -3.78 -26.24 -16.30
C GLY A 148 -3.99 -26.84 -17.70
N THR A 149 -3.88 -28.16 -17.84
CA THR A 149 -3.82 -28.85 -19.14
C THR A 149 -5.17 -28.92 -19.85
N SER A 150 -6.27 -28.56 -19.19
CA SER A 150 -7.57 -28.58 -19.82
C SER A 150 -7.83 -27.29 -20.59
N LYS A 151 -7.77 -27.37 -21.93
CA LYS A 151 -8.34 -26.35 -22.85
C LYS A 151 -9.82 -26.03 -22.56
N ALA A 152 -10.46 -26.73 -21.62
CA ALA A 152 -11.80 -26.45 -21.13
C ALA A 152 -11.90 -25.14 -20.33
N VAL A 153 -10.82 -24.62 -19.73
CA VAL A 153 -10.89 -23.34 -18.99
C VAL A 153 -11.25 -22.17 -19.92
N TYR A 154 -10.82 -22.23 -21.18
CA TYR A 154 -11.20 -21.26 -22.23
C TYR A 154 -12.69 -21.26 -22.59
N ASN A 155 -13.44 -22.24 -22.12
CA ASN A 155 -14.88 -22.32 -22.29
C ASN A 155 -15.64 -21.65 -21.14
N ILE A 156 -14.94 -21.21 -20.08
CA ILE A 156 -15.54 -20.61 -18.90
C ILE A 156 -15.83 -19.14 -19.17
N TYR A 157 -17.09 -18.76 -18.95
CA TYR A 157 -17.60 -17.40 -18.98
C TYR A 157 -18.23 -17.11 -17.63
N THR A 158 -17.70 -16.13 -16.91
CA THR A 158 -18.21 -15.75 -15.59
C THR A 158 -18.98 -14.43 -15.68
N GLY A 159 -20.03 -14.28 -14.90
CA GLY A 159 -20.71 -12.99 -14.77
C GLY A 159 -21.45 -12.85 -13.47
N ASP A 160 -21.71 -11.60 -13.11
CA ASP A 160 -22.44 -11.22 -11.90
C ASP A 160 -23.20 -9.91 -12.15
N GLU A 161 -24.23 -9.67 -11.34
CA GLU A 161 -25.05 -8.46 -11.37
C GLU A 161 -24.62 -7.48 -10.29
N SER A 162 -24.47 -6.20 -10.69
CA SER A 162 -24.12 -5.15 -9.75
C SER A 162 -24.98 -3.91 -9.94
N TRP A 163 -25.27 -3.23 -8.83
CA TRP A 163 -25.90 -1.91 -8.84
C TRP A 163 -24.83 -0.84 -9.02
N ILE A 164 -24.94 -0.08 -10.10
CA ILE A 164 -24.21 1.17 -10.28
C ILE A 164 -25.09 2.31 -9.78
N TYR A 165 -24.63 3.00 -8.75
CA TYR A 165 -25.30 4.18 -8.22
C TYR A 165 -24.78 5.42 -8.96
N ALA A 166 -25.68 6.36 -9.26
CA ALA A 166 -25.27 7.66 -9.82
C ALA A 166 -24.34 8.43 -8.87
N TYR A 167 -24.49 8.21 -7.56
CA TYR A 167 -23.57 8.68 -6.53
C TYR A 167 -23.38 7.63 -5.45
N GLU A 168 -22.13 7.21 -5.25
CA GLU A 168 -21.72 6.36 -4.15
C GLU A 168 -20.92 7.20 -3.13
N PRO A 169 -21.36 7.28 -1.86
CA PRO A 169 -20.64 8.02 -0.85
C PRO A 169 -19.32 7.34 -0.56
N GLU A 170 -18.27 8.14 -0.40
CA GLU A 170 -16.95 7.66 0.01
C GLU A 170 -17.03 6.89 1.33
N THR A 171 -16.28 5.80 1.40
CA THR A 171 -16.04 5.10 2.66
C THR A 171 -15.28 6.01 3.63
N LYS A 172 -15.35 5.70 4.94
CA LYS A 172 -14.59 6.41 5.98
C LYS A 172 -13.08 6.45 5.71
N GLN A 173 -12.55 5.45 5.01
CA GLN A 173 -11.14 5.40 4.64
C GLN A 173 -10.84 6.31 3.45
N GLN A 174 -11.70 6.32 2.43
CA GLN A 174 -11.58 7.22 1.28
C GLN A 174 -11.74 8.69 1.67
N SER A 175 -12.53 8.99 2.70
CA SER A 175 -12.72 10.35 3.22
C SER A 175 -11.68 10.78 4.27
N THR A 176 -10.61 9.99 4.49
CA THR A 176 -9.53 10.43 5.39
C THR A 176 -8.71 11.55 4.76
N VAL A 177 -8.46 12.59 5.56
CA VAL A 177 -7.68 13.77 5.18
C VAL A 177 -6.55 13.98 6.16
N TRP A 178 -5.41 14.46 5.66
CA TRP A 178 -4.31 14.90 6.49
C TRP A 178 -4.56 16.34 6.92
N VAL A 179 -4.60 16.59 8.22
CA VAL A 179 -4.72 17.92 8.83
C VAL A 179 -3.62 18.09 9.87
N PHE A 180 -3.18 19.33 10.11
CA PHE A 180 -2.22 19.61 11.18
C PHE A 180 -2.86 19.40 12.57
N GLN A 181 -2.04 19.18 13.60
CA GLN A 181 -2.50 18.82 14.94
C GLN A 181 -3.47 19.85 15.55
N ASP A 182 -3.31 21.12 15.20
CA ASP A 182 -4.08 22.24 15.73
C ASP A 182 -5.20 22.71 14.77
N GLU A 183 -5.34 22.07 13.62
CA GLU A 183 -6.31 22.47 12.59
C GLU A 183 -7.62 21.68 12.73
N ALA A 184 -8.75 22.38 12.57
CA ALA A 184 -10.06 21.74 12.63
C ALA A 184 -10.24 20.77 11.44
N LYS A 185 -10.75 19.57 11.72
CA LYS A 185 -11.08 18.61 10.65
C LYS A 185 -12.18 19.19 9.76
N PRO A 186 -12.06 19.12 8.43
CA PRO A 186 -13.07 19.62 7.53
C PRO A 186 -14.38 18.86 7.73
N THR A 187 -15.47 19.59 7.92
CA THR A 187 -16.81 19.03 8.06
C THR A 187 -17.33 18.66 6.67
N LYS A 188 -17.43 17.35 6.38
CA LYS A 188 -18.02 16.86 5.13
C LYS A 188 -19.48 16.48 5.36
N VAL A 189 -20.37 17.01 4.53
CA VAL A 189 -21.79 16.61 4.54
C VAL A 189 -21.89 15.18 4.03
N VAL A 190 -22.29 14.26 4.90
CA VAL A 190 -22.56 12.87 4.53
C VAL A 190 -23.85 12.84 3.72
N ARG A 191 -23.72 12.70 2.39
CA ARG A 191 -24.86 12.43 1.52
C ARG A 191 -25.13 10.92 1.49
N GLY A 192 -26.40 10.54 1.56
CA GLY A 192 -26.79 9.14 1.34
C GLY A 192 -26.49 8.70 -0.10
N ARG A 193 -26.48 7.38 -0.33
CA ARG A 193 -26.44 6.82 -1.71
C ARG A 193 -27.58 7.41 -2.53
N SER A 194 -27.32 7.73 -3.81
CA SER A 194 -28.35 8.24 -4.71
C SER A 194 -29.52 7.26 -4.82
N THR A 195 -30.73 7.80 -4.98
CA THR A 195 -31.92 7.00 -5.35
C THR A 195 -31.84 6.53 -6.80
N SER A 196 -31.18 7.30 -7.67
CA SER A 196 -30.85 6.89 -9.04
C SER A 196 -29.76 5.80 -9.02
N LYS A 197 -30.12 4.62 -9.52
CA LYS A 197 -29.27 3.44 -9.62
C LYS A 197 -29.66 2.64 -10.86
N GLN A 198 -28.69 2.02 -11.51
CA GLN A 198 -28.88 1.15 -12.67
C GLN A 198 -28.28 -0.22 -12.34
N MET A 199 -29.04 -1.28 -12.56
CA MET A 199 -28.51 -2.64 -12.44
C MET A 199 -27.94 -3.08 -13.77
N ILE A 200 -26.74 -3.65 -13.74
CA ILE A 200 -26.10 -4.23 -14.90
C ILE A 200 -25.68 -5.66 -14.61
N ALA A 201 -25.76 -6.55 -15.60
CA ALA A 201 -25.08 -7.83 -15.58
C ALA A 201 -23.83 -7.72 -16.45
N CYS A 202 -22.67 -8.08 -15.91
CA CYS A 202 -21.40 -7.97 -16.64
C CYS A 202 -20.73 -9.35 -16.73
N PHE A 203 -20.36 -9.75 -17.94
CA PHE A 203 -19.77 -11.05 -18.23
C PHE A 203 -18.36 -10.91 -18.80
N PHE A 204 -17.49 -11.81 -18.33
CA PHE A 204 -16.09 -11.91 -18.71
C PHE A 204 -15.77 -13.34 -19.09
N GLY A 205 -14.95 -13.49 -20.12
CA GLY A 205 -14.28 -14.74 -20.44
C GLY A 205 -12.78 -14.58 -20.24
N ILE A 206 -12.05 -15.63 -20.54
CA ILE A 206 -10.59 -15.64 -20.50
C ILE A 206 -9.95 -14.54 -21.40
N ASN A 207 -10.60 -14.19 -22.51
CA ASN A 207 -10.13 -13.16 -23.44
C ASN A 207 -10.60 -11.74 -23.07
N GLY A 208 -11.12 -11.53 -21.86
CA GLY A 208 -11.60 -10.25 -21.35
C GLY A 208 -13.13 -10.11 -21.38
N HIS A 209 -13.58 -8.85 -21.45
CA HIS A 209 -15.00 -8.49 -21.43
C HIS A 209 -15.77 -9.11 -22.61
N VAL A 210 -16.97 -9.62 -22.30
CA VAL A 210 -17.87 -10.25 -23.26
C VAL A 210 -19.07 -9.37 -23.53
N ALA A 211 -19.82 -9.02 -22.49
CA ALA A 211 -21.03 -8.21 -22.61
C ALA A 211 -21.37 -7.55 -21.28
N THR A 212 -22.00 -6.37 -21.36
CA THR A 212 -22.63 -5.71 -20.23
C THR A 212 -24.08 -5.41 -20.60
N VAL A 213 -25.01 -6.07 -19.92
CA VAL A 213 -26.44 -5.95 -20.20
C VAL A 213 -27.09 -5.12 -19.10
N ALA A 214 -27.65 -3.98 -19.48
CA ALA A 214 -28.38 -3.12 -18.55
C ALA A 214 -29.80 -3.64 -18.32
N LEU A 215 -30.26 -3.62 -17.07
CA LEU A 215 -31.66 -3.89 -16.75
C LEU A 215 -32.50 -2.63 -17.07
N GLU A 216 -32.96 -2.51 -18.31
CA GLU A 216 -33.81 -1.39 -18.73
C GLU A 216 -35.27 -1.59 -18.27
N GLN A 217 -35.89 -0.53 -17.74
CA GLN A 217 -37.33 -0.44 -17.40
C GLN A 217 -37.87 -1.45 -16.36
N ARG A 218 -37.06 -2.38 -15.83
CA ARG A 218 -37.45 -3.36 -14.79
C ARG A 218 -36.76 -3.05 -13.45
N ARG A 219 -37.43 -3.36 -12.32
CA ARG A 219 -36.92 -3.06 -10.95
C ARG A 219 -36.02 -4.15 -10.35
N THR A 220 -36.09 -5.39 -10.86
CA THR A 220 -35.37 -6.55 -10.31
C THR A 220 -34.94 -7.53 -11.40
N VAL A 221 -33.82 -8.21 -11.18
CA VAL A 221 -33.37 -9.34 -12.01
C VAL A 221 -34.29 -10.52 -11.73
N ASN A 222 -35.05 -10.94 -12.74
CA ASN A 222 -35.89 -12.13 -12.69
C ASN A 222 -35.43 -13.15 -13.74
N SER A 223 -35.86 -14.42 -13.61
CA SER A 223 -35.49 -15.49 -14.54
C SER A 223 -35.90 -15.18 -15.98
N GLU A 224 -37.01 -14.48 -16.16
CA GLU A 224 -37.50 -14.07 -17.47
C GLU A 224 -36.54 -13.10 -18.16
N TRP A 225 -36.14 -12.00 -17.51
CA TRP A 225 -35.14 -11.08 -18.06
C TRP A 225 -33.81 -11.78 -18.28
N TYR A 226 -33.40 -12.63 -17.34
CA TYR A 226 -32.14 -13.35 -17.43
C TYR A 226 -32.07 -14.26 -18.67
N THR A 227 -33.17 -14.94 -18.99
CA THR A 227 -33.25 -15.90 -20.10
C THR A 227 -33.70 -15.30 -21.44
N THR A 228 -34.41 -14.17 -21.43
CA THR A 228 -34.93 -13.55 -22.67
C THR A 228 -34.05 -12.41 -23.19
N ILE A 229 -33.31 -11.74 -22.31
CA ILE A 229 -32.49 -10.56 -22.66
C ILE A 229 -31.02 -10.83 -22.33
N CYS A 230 -30.70 -11.04 -21.05
CA CYS A 230 -29.32 -11.10 -20.57
C CYS A 230 -28.48 -12.22 -21.21
N LEU A 231 -28.83 -13.49 -20.96
CA LEU A 231 -28.08 -14.62 -21.51
C LEU A 231 -28.09 -14.65 -23.05
N PRO A 232 -29.22 -14.40 -23.75
CA PRO A 232 -29.20 -14.35 -25.21
C PRO A 232 -28.20 -13.34 -25.80
N GLU A 233 -28.08 -12.15 -25.21
CA GLU A 233 -27.12 -11.13 -25.63
C GLU A 233 -25.68 -11.60 -25.39
N VAL A 234 -25.38 -12.09 -24.19
CA VAL A 234 -24.07 -12.63 -23.80
C VAL A 234 -23.66 -13.79 -24.72
N ILE A 235 -24.56 -14.76 -24.92
CA ILE A 235 -24.32 -15.92 -25.81
C ILE A 235 -24.15 -15.46 -27.26
N GLY A 236 -24.89 -14.44 -27.68
CA GLY A 236 -24.74 -13.82 -28.99
C GLY A 236 -23.31 -13.30 -29.19
N GLU A 237 -22.79 -12.53 -28.24
CA GLU A 237 -21.41 -12.02 -28.28
C GLU A 237 -20.36 -13.13 -28.25
N ILE A 238 -20.57 -14.17 -27.43
CA ILE A 238 -19.69 -15.34 -27.38
C ILE A 238 -19.65 -16.04 -28.75
N ARG A 239 -20.83 -16.28 -29.36
CA ARG A 239 -20.94 -17.02 -30.63
C ARG A 239 -20.48 -16.20 -31.84
N LYS A 240 -20.52 -14.87 -31.79
CA LYS A 240 -19.90 -14.00 -32.80
C LYS A 240 -18.40 -14.26 -32.89
N LYS A 241 -17.74 -14.41 -31.74
CA LYS A 241 -16.29 -14.68 -31.67
C LYS A 241 -15.97 -16.18 -31.86
N GLN A 242 -16.85 -17.09 -31.44
CA GLN A 242 -16.61 -18.54 -31.45
C GLN A 242 -17.89 -19.35 -31.74
N LYS A 243 -18.15 -19.68 -33.01
CA LYS A 243 -19.43 -20.26 -33.46
C LYS A 243 -19.82 -21.61 -32.83
N ASN A 244 -18.85 -22.50 -32.56
CA ASN A 244 -19.10 -23.90 -32.19
C ASN A 244 -18.40 -24.36 -30.90
N ARG A 245 -17.95 -23.44 -30.04
CA ARG A 245 -17.24 -23.82 -28.82
C ARG A 245 -18.23 -24.12 -27.68
N ARG A 246 -17.90 -25.12 -26.86
CA ARG A 246 -18.61 -25.44 -25.61
C ARG A 246 -18.61 -24.20 -24.71
N ILE A 247 -19.72 -23.92 -24.04
CA ILE A 247 -19.87 -22.79 -23.12
C ILE A 247 -20.09 -23.35 -21.72
N ILE A 248 -19.24 -22.94 -20.79
CA ILE A 248 -19.34 -23.21 -19.36
C ILE A 248 -19.61 -21.86 -18.68
N LEU A 249 -20.78 -21.70 -18.09
CA LEU A 249 -21.22 -20.48 -17.40
C LEU A 249 -20.91 -20.58 -15.91
N HIS A 250 -20.25 -19.58 -15.34
CA HIS A 250 -20.08 -19.42 -13.90
C HIS A 250 -20.87 -18.18 -13.45
N HIS A 251 -21.85 -18.37 -12.58
CA HIS A 251 -22.67 -17.28 -12.01
C HIS A 251 -23.05 -17.63 -10.57
N ASP A 252 -23.60 -16.68 -9.82
CA ASP A 252 -24.03 -16.94 -8.45
C ASP A 252 -25.30 -17.82 -8.40
N ASN A 253 -25.66 -18.26 -7.18
CA ASN A 253 -26.82 -19.12 -6.95
C ASN A 253 -28.10 -18.32 -6.64
N ALA A 254 -28.28 -17.13 -7.23
CA ALA A 254 -29.50 -16.35 -7.05
C ALA A 254 -30.75 -17.12 -7.50
N SER A 255 -31.91 -16.79 -6.94
CA SER A 255 -33.16 -17.50 -7.24
C SER A 255 -33.57 -17.42 -8.73
N SER A 256 -33.22 -16.33 -9.41
CA SER A 256 -33.35 -16.17 -10.87
C SER A 256 -32.49 -17.18 -11.63
N HIS A 257 -31.29 -17.48 -11.15
CA HIS A 257 -30.30 -18.34 -11.79
C HIS A 257 -30.61 -19.82 -11.61
N THR A 258 -31.11 -20.20 -10.44
CA THR A 258 -31.46 -21.59 -10.12
C THR A 258 -32.89 -21.97 -10.52
N SER A 259 -33.67 -21.04 -11.09
CA SER A 259 -35.07 -21.26 -11.48
C SER A 259 -35.21 -22.36 -12.54
N THR A 260 -36.39 -22.99 -12.60
CA THR A 260 -36.69 -24.01 -13.63
C THR A 260 -36.57 -23.45 -15.03
N GLN A 261 -36.98 -22.20 -15.24
CA GLN A 261 -36.88 -21.50 -16.52
C GLN A 261 -35.42 -21.34 -16.95
N THR A 262 -34.54 -20.91 -16.05
CA THR A 262 -33.11 -20.74 -16.36
C THR A 262 -32.43 -22.08 -16.60
N LYS A 263 -32.71 -23.10 -15.77
CA LYS A 263 -32.19 -24.46 -15.99
C LYS A 263 -32.63 -25.05 -17.33
N ALA A 264 -33.90 -24.85 -17.71
CA ALA A 264 -34.42 -25.29 -19.00
C ALA A 264 -33.72 -24.56 -20.16
N PHE A 265 -33.56 -23.24 -20.07
CA PHE A 265 -32.85 -22.44 -21.07
C PHE A 265 -31.39 -22.89 -21.25
N LEU A 266 -30.65 -23.09 -20.16
CA LEU A 266 -29.27 -23.57 -20.22
C LEU A 266 -29.18 -24.95 -20.87
N THR A 267 -30.10 -25.86 -20.53
CA THR A 267 -30.17 -27.20 -21.11
C THR A 267 -30.47 -27.16 -22.61
N GLU A 268 -31.48 -26.38 -23.02
CA GLU A 268 -31.87 -26.19 -24.42
C GLU A 268 -30.71 -25.62 -25.26
N ARG A 269 -29.98 -24.65 -24.70
CA ARG A 269 -28.85 -23.99 -25.36
C ARG A 269 -27.53 -24.75 -25.25
N LYS A 270 -27.51 -25.92 -24.58
CA LYS A 270 -26.33 -26.76 -24.33
C LYS A 270 -25.20 -25.99 -23.61
N ILE A 271 -25.57 -25.23 -22.58
CA ILE A 271 -24.65 -24.47 -21.73
C ILE A 271 -24.49 -25.22 -20.42
N GLU A 272 -23.25 -25.42 -20.01
CA GLU A 272 -22.92 -26.08 -18.75
C GLU A 272 -22.72 -25.06 -17.64
N LEU A 273 -22.99 -25.45 -16.40
CA LEU A 273 -22.78 -24.59 -15.25
C LEU A 273 -21.51 -24.98 -14.49
N MET A 274 -20.77 -23.97 -14.03
CA MET A 274 -19.59 -24.11 -13.18
C MET A 274 -19.85 -23.48 -11.82
N ASP A 275 -19.55 -24.23 -10.77
CA ASP A 275 -19.47 -23.75 -9.40
C ASP A 275 -17.95 -23.62 -9.03
N GLY A 276 -17.46 -22.65 -8.21
CA GLY A 276 -16.11 -22.79 -7.58
C GLY A 276 -15.07 -21.64 -7.47
N TYR A 277 -15.41 -20.34 -7.37
CA TYR A 277 -14.40 -19.26 -7.15
C TYR A 277 -13.42 -19.46 -5.97
N GLU A 278 -13.89 -20.05 -4.87
CA GLU A 278 -13.17 -20.14 -3.59
C GLU A 278 -11.96 -21.08 -3.64
N ASP A 279 -11.96 -21.96 -4.62
CA ASP A 279 -10.99 -23.04 -4.74
C ASP A 279 -9.79 -22.56 -5.54
N LEU A 280 -10.03 -21.71 -6.54
CA LEU A 280 -8.99 -20.93 -7.22
C LEU A 280 -8.30 -19.98 -6.24
N TYR A 281 -9.07 -19.29 -5.40
CA TYR A 281 -8.50 -18.45 -4.34
C TYR A 281 -7.63 -19.28 -3.39
N LYS A 282 -8.15 -20.40 -2.87
CA LYS A 282 -7.38 -21.29 -2.00
C LYS A 282 -6.12 -21.83 -2.69
N TRP A 283 -6.22 -22.28 -3.93
CA TRP A 283 -5.09 -22.77 -4.72
C TRP A 283 -4.03 -21.68 -4.94
N SER A 284 -4.44 -20.44 -5.25
CA SER A 284 -3.52 -19.31 -5.44
C SER A 284 -2.72 -18.96 -4.17
N VAL A 285 -3.30 -19.21 -3.00
CA VAL A 285 -2.68 -18.96 -1.70
C VAL A 285 -1.79 -20.14 -1.27
N GLU A 286 -2.18 -21.38 -1.60
CA GLU A 286 -1.40 -22.58 -1.27
C GLU A 286 -0.24 -22.85 -2.24
N ASN A 287 -0.36 -22.38 -3.50
CA ASN A 287 0.59 -22.62 -4.60
C ASN A 287 0.99 -21.29 -5.25
N ILE A 288 1.51 -20.37 -4.43
CA ILE A 288 1.80 -18.98 -4.82
C ILE A 288 2.72 -18.94 -6.04
N CYS A 289 3.82 -19.71 -6.03
CA CYS A 289 4.80 -19.69 -7.10
C CYS A 289 4.21 -20.15 -8.43
N GLU A 290 3.44 -21.23 -8.41
CA GLU A 290 2.79 -21.84 -9.56
C GLU A 290 1.71 -20.92 -10.11
N PHE A 291 0.82 -20.39 -9.25
CA PHE A 291 -0.25 -19.49 -9.67
C PHE A 291 0.30 -18.24 -10.39
N TRP A 292 1.32 -17.59 -9.82
CA TRP A 292 1.88 -16.37 -10.40
C TRP A 292 2.75 -16.65 -11.63
N ALA A 293 3.37 -17.82 -11.76
CA ALA A 293 4.02 -18.25 -13.00
C ALA A 293 2.99 -18.48 -14.12
N GLU A 294 1.91 -19.19 -13.82
CA GLU A 294 0.81 -19.45 -14.77
C GLU A 294 0.14 -18.12 -15.19
N LEU A 295 -0.11 -17.22 -14.23
CA LEU A 295 -0.68 -15.91 -14.53
C LEU A 295 0.22 -15.07 -15.44
N TRP A 296 1.54 -15.13 -15.24
CA TRP A 296 2.50 -14.46 -16.11
C TRP A 296 2.40 -14.94 -17.55
N ASP A 297 2.32 -16.25 -17.77
CA ASP A 297 2.19 -16.84 -19.10
C ASP A 297 0.82 -16.55 -19.72
N PHE A 298 -0.22 -16.65 -18.90
CA PHE A 298 -1.60 -16.36 -19.30
C PHE A 298 -1.78 -14.91 -19.78
N LEU A 299 -1.16 -13.94 -19.09
CA LEU A 299 -1.20 -12.52 -19.47
C LEU A 299 -0.33 -12.19 -20.69
N GLU A 300 0.45 -13.17 -21.17
CA GLU A 300 1.42 -13.03 -22.26
C GLU A 300 2.36 -11.83 -22.01
N ILE A 301 2.91 -11.77 -20.79
CA ILE A 301 3.83 -10.69 -20.40
C ILE A 301 5.01 -10.66 -21.37
N ILE A 302 5.29 -9.49 -21.93
CA ILE A 302 6.46 -9.24 -22.78
C ILE A 302 7.67 -9.01 -21.87
N TYR A 303 8.73 -9.77 -22.11
CA TYR A 303 9.97 -9.70 -21.34
C TYR A 303 11.20 -9.96 -22.21
N SER A 304 12.33 -9.40 -21.79
CA SER A 304 13.65 -9.64 -22.40
C SER A 304 14.41 -10.79 -21.72
N ARG A 305 14.07 -11.09 -20.46
CA ARG A 305 14.57 -12.25 -19.72
C ARG A 305 13.46 -12.74 -18.80
N ARG A 306 13.22 -14.05 -18.81
CA ARG A 306 12.26 -14.71 -17.90
C ARG A 306 12.81 -14.73 -16.47
N PHE A 307 11.93 -14.78 -15.48
CA PHE A 307 12.34 -14.98 -14.09
C PHE A 307 13.01 -16.34 -13.90
N ASP A 308 13.94 -16.41 -12.95
CA ASP A 308 14.55 -17.64 -12.46
C ASP A 308 13.69 -18.25 -11.33
N LYS A 309 13.05 -17.38 -10.52
CA LYS A 309 12.19 -17.77 -9.38
C LYS A 309 11.06 -16.75 -9.18
N VAL A 310 9.84 -17.22 -8.92
CA VAL A 310 8.67 -16.33 -8.72
C VAL A 310 8.73 -15.60 -7.39
N VAL A 311 8.90 -16.31 -6.27
CA VAL A 311 9.09 -15.69 -4.96
C VAL A 311 9.75 -16.70 -4.03
N ASP A 312 10.54 -16.23 -3.05
CA ASP A 312 11.02 -17.08 -1.97
C ASP A 312 10.06 -17.06 -0.79
N LEU A 313 9.34 -18.16 -0.59
CA LEU A 313 8.36 -18.30 0.48
C LEU A 313 8.97 -18.42 1.89
N ASN A 314 10.30 -18.57 1.98
CA ASN A 314 10.99 -18.61 3.27
C ASN A 314 11.34 -17.21 3.81
N VAL A 315 11.20 -16.16 2.99
CA VAL A 315 11.44 -14.78 3.41
C VAL A 315 10.26 -14.30 4.26
N PRO A 316 10.48 -13.89 5.52
CA PRO A 316 9.40 -13.42 6.38
C PRO A 316 8.82 -12.12 5.82
N MET A 317 7.53 -11.87 6.06
CA MET A 317 6.87 -10.63 5.62
C MET A 317 7.45 -9.34 6.24
N SER A 318 8.26 -9.45 7.30
CA SER A 318 9.02 -8.33 7.85
C SER A 318 10.07 -7.80 6.86
N ASP A 319 10.52 -8.67 5.95
CA ASP A 319 11.37 -8.33 4.83
C ASP A 319 10.53 -8.25 3.55
N LEU A 320 11.02 -7.50 2.56
CA LEU A 320 10.36 -7.40 1.26
C LEU A 320 10.79 -8.58 0.38
N PRO A 321 9.94 -9.61 0.16
CA PRO A 321 10.30 -10.72 -0.71
C PRO A 321 10.46 -10.22 -2.15
N LYS A 322 11.51 -10.65 -2.82
CA LYS A 322 11.70 -10.35 -4.24
C LYS A 322 10.75 -11.22 -5.08
N TRP A 323 9.96 -10.55 -5.91
CA TRP A 323 9.08 -11.20 -6.87
C TRP A 323 9.74 -11.25 -8.25
N PHE A 324 9.56 -12.37 -8.93
CA PHE A 324 10.06 -12.67 -10.28
C PHE A 324 11.56 -12.39 -10.41
N GLU A 325 12.35 -12.89 -9.45
CA GLU A 325 13.78 -12.69 -9.41
C GLU A 325 14.43 -13.14 -10.72
N GLY A 326 15.27 -12.28 -11.28
CA GLY A 326 15.93 -12.51 -12.56
C GLY A 326 15.16 -12.00 -13.79
N ALA A 327 13.85 -11.75 -13.70
CA ALA A 327 13.09 -11.22 -14.83
C ALA A 327 13.57 -9.82 -15.23
N LYS A 328 13.52 -9.55 -16.53
CA LYS A 328 13.74 -8.22 -17.10
C LYS A 328 12.61 -7.89 -18.07
N LEU A 329 11.77 -6.93 -17.70
CA LEU A 329 10.63 -6.46 -18.48
C LEU A 329 10.55 -4.93 -18.44
N ASN A 330 9.76 -4.34 -19.33
CA ASN A 330 9.39 -2.94 -19.27
C ASN A 330 7.86 -2.80 -19.19
N HIS A 331 7.37 -2.02 -18.24
CA HIS A 331 5.93 -1.83 -18.05
C HIS A 331 5.29 -1.09 -19.23
N ALA A 332 5.96 -0.05 -19.77
CA ALA A 332 5.45 0.69 -20.92
C ALA A 332 5.41 -0.18 -22.19
N GLU A 333 6.36 -1.11 -22.36
CA GLU A 333 6.32 -2.09 -23.47
C GLU A 333 5.10 -3.00 -23.41
N ASN A 334 4.74 -3.46 -22.20
CA ASN A 334 3.56 -4.30 -21.99
C ASN A 334 2.26 -3.52 -22.18
N LEU A 335 2.19 -2.27 -21.67
CA LEU A 335 1.02 -1.41 -21.82
C LEU A 335 0.79 -1.00 -23.29
N LEU A 336 1.87 -0.69 -24.01
CA LEU A 336 1.86 -0.24 -25.41
C LEU A 336 2.12 -1.37 -26.39
N LYS A 337 1.75 -2.61 -26.03
CA LYS A 337 1.94 -3.78 -26.89
C LYS A 337 1.13 -3.70 -28.18
N TYR A 338 0.01 -2.99 -28.14
CA TYR A 338 -0.82 -2.69 -29.31
C TYR A 338 -0.35 -1.40 -29.98
N ARG A 339 -0.29 -1.40 -31.31
CA ARG A 339 0.18 -0.27 -32.14
C ARG A 339 -0.70 -0.13 -33.38
N ASP A 340 -2.00 -0.25 -33.17
CA ASP A 340 -3.03 -0.24 -34.21
C ASP A 340 -4.04 0.89 -33.99
N ASP A 341 -5.04 0.96 -34.86
CA ASP A 341 -6.04 2.04 -34.88
C ASP A 341 -7.17 1.87 -33.85
N ARG A 342 -7.07 0.90 -32.94
CA ARG A 342 -8.04 0.79 -31.85
C ARG A 342 -7.91 1.99 -30.92
N LEU A 343 -9.05 2.47 -30.44
CA LEU A 343 -9.15 3.56 -29.48
C LEU A 343 -8.45 3.18 -28.17
N ALA A 344 -7.53 4.02 -27.72
CA ALA A 344 -6.76 3.84 -26.49
C ALA A 344 -7.15 4.85 -25.41
N LEU A 345 -7.28 6.14 -25.77
CA LEU A 345 -7.60 7.21 -24.84
C LEU A 345 -8.73 8.09 -25.40
N ILE A 346 -9.62 8.49 -24.51
CA ILE A 346 -10.60 9.56 -24.71
C ILE A 346 -10.22 10.65 -23.72
N ILE A 347 -9.94 11.83 -24.23
CA ILE A 347 -9.57 13.01 -23.46
C ILE A 347 -10.78 13.92 -23.40
N ASP A 348 -11.15 14.33 -22.20
CA ASP A 348 -12.27 15.23 -21.96
C ASP A 348 -11.97 16.07 -20.72
N GLY A 349 -12.34 17.35 -20.75
CA GLY A 349 -12.03 18.29 -19.67
C GLY A 349 -12.63 19.67 -19.92
N GLU A 350 -12.71 20.48 -18.86
CA GLU A 350 -13.31 21.82 -18.92
C GLU A 350 -12.45 22.85 -19.69
N ASP A 351 -11.15 22.57 -19.86
CA ASP A 351 -10.16 23.42 -20.53
C ASP A 351 -9.70 22.87 -21.88
N THR A 352 -10.24 21.74 -22.35
CA THR A 352 -9.83 21.10 -23.61
C THR A 352 -11.03 20.67 -24.43
N LYS A 353 -10.89 20.64 -25.76
CA LYS A 353 -11.88 19.97 -26.61
C LYS A 353 -11.72 18.46 -26.44
N SER A 354 -12.85 17.75 -26.49
CA SER A 354 -12.81 16.29 -26.47
C SER A 354 -12.00 15.76 -27.66
N GLU A 355 -11.02 14.91 -27.36
CA GLU A 355 -10.09 14.33 -28.33
C GLU A 355 -9.97 12.83 -28.09
N THR A 356 -9.60 12.09 -29.13
CA THR A 356 -9.36 10.65 -29.04
C THR A 356 -7.99 10.28 -29.60
N TYR A 357 -7.36 9.27 -28.99
CA TYR A 357 -6.08 8.73 -29.45
C TYR A 357 -6.20 7.22 -29.65
N THR A 358 -5.72 6.75 -30.80
CA THR A 358 -5.52 5.32 -31.04
C THR A 358 -4.28 4.79 -30.32
N PHE A 359 -4.15 3.47 -30.20
CA PHE A 359 -2.94 2.84 -29.65
C PHE A 359 -1.69 3.21 -30.46
N ALA A 360 -1.78 3.27 -31.79
CA ALA A 360 -0.69 3.72 -32.65
C ALA A 360 -0.27 5.16 -32.35
N GLN A 361 -1.23 6.07 -32.20
CA GLN A 361 -0.96 7.48 -31.88
C GLN A 361 -0.37 7.65 -30.47
N MET A 362 -0.92 6.94 -29.47
CA MET A 362 -0.40 6.95 -28.09
C MET A 362 1.05 6.44 -28.03
N PHE A 363 1.36 5.38 -28.79
CA PHE A 363 2.72 4.86 -28.91
C PHE A 363 3.67 5.92 -29.50
N GLU A 364 3.26 6.57 -30.58
CA GLU A 364 4.08 7.59 -31.25
C GLU A 364 4.34 8.80 -30.35
N GLN A 365 3.33 9.31 -29.65
CA GLN A 365 3.51 10.39 -28.66
C GLN A 365 4.47 9.96 -27.54
N THR A 366 4.30 8.76 -27.00
CA THR A 366 5.20 8.21 -25.97
C THR A 366 6.64 8.12 -26.50
N ARG A 367 6.83 7.67 -27.74
CA ARG A 367 8.15 7.56 -28.39
C ARG A 367 8.83 8.92 -28.51
N LEU A 368 8.09 9.97 -28.91
CA LEU A 368 8.60 11.33 -29.03
C LEU A 368 9.03 11.90 -27.66
N TYR A 369 8.19 11.75 -26.63
CA TYR A 369 8.54 12.16 -25.26
C TYR A 369 9.79 11.42 -24.76
N ALA A 370 9.87 10.10 -24.99
CA ALA A 370 11.03 9.32 -24.58
C ALA A 370 12.31 9.76 -25.31
N ALA A 371 12.23 10.13 -26.59
CA ALA A 371 13.36 10.68 -27.32
C ALA A 371 13.80 12.05 -26.76
N ALA A 372 12.84 12.93 -26.45
CA ALA A 372 13.10 14.22 -25.84
C ALA A 372 13.78 14.08 -24.46
N PHE A 373 13.26 13.21 -23.58
CA PHE A 373 13.84 12.97 -22.27
C PHE A 373 15.26 12.40 -22.34
N ARG A 374 15.53 11.47 -23.27
CA ARG A 374 16.90 10.98 -23.50
C ARG A 374 17.84 12.09 -23.98
N LYS A 375 17.37 12.98 -24.85
CA LYS A 375 18.16 14.13 -25.33
C LYS A 375 18.51 15.11 -24.21
N ILE A 376 17.60 15.31 -23.25
CA ILE A 376 17.83 16.14 -22.05
C ILE A 376 18.76 15.42 -21.04
N GLY A 377 19.02 14.13 -21.24
CA GLY A 377 19.98 13.37 -20.44
C GLY A 377 19.35 12.49 -19.36
N LEU A 378 18.04 12.23 -19.42
CA LEU A 378 17.36 11.29 -18.53
C LEU A 378 17.86 9.86 -18.74
N LYS A 379 18.26 9.20 -17.66
CA LYS A 379 18.79 7.83 -17.67
C LYS A 379 18.00 6.90 -16.76
N LYS A 380 18.23 5.60 -16.89
CA LYS A 380 17.66 4.58 -16.01
C LYS A 380 17.98 4.88 -14.55
N GLY A 381 16.97 4.84 -13.68
CA GLY A 381 17.07 5.12 -12.25
C GLY A 381 16.95 6.61 -11.87
N ASP A 382 16.95 7.53 -12.84
CA ASP A 382 16.68 8.94 -12.56
C ASP A 382 15.22 9.15 -12.19
N ILE A 383 14.94 10.13 -11.32
CA ILE A 383 13.59 10.43 -10.85
C ILE A 383 13.03 11.62 -11.62
N VAL A 384 11.81 11.46 -12.14
CA VAL A 384 10.98 12.51 -12.73
C VAL A 384 9.76 12.72 -11.83
N ILE A 385 9.61 13.95 -11.34
CA ILE A 385 8.46 14.38 -10.55
C ILE A 385 7.46 15.08 -11.47
N CYS A 386 6.17 14.82 -11.26
CA CYS A 386 5.09 15.43 -12.02
C CYS A 386 4.10 16.14 -11.09
N HIS A 387 3.83 17.40 -11.40
CA HIS A 387 2.84 18.23 -10.74
C HIS A 387 1.87 18.80 -11.77
N MET A 388 1.03 17.92 -12.30
CA MET A 388 0.06 18.22 -13.36
C MET A 388 -1.29 17.58 -13.04
N SER A 389 -2.34 18.15 -13.61
CA SER A 389 -3.70 17.61 -13.63
C SER A 389 -3.77 16.29 -14.42
N ASN A 390 -4.95 15.65 -14.39
CA ASN A 390 -5.18 14.40 -15.13
C ASN A 390 -5.35 14.68 -16.64
N ARG A 391 -4.23 14.76 -17.37
CA ARG A 391 -4.21 15.10 -18.80
C ARG A 391 -3.33 14.19 -19.65
N LYS A 392 -3.55 14.23 -20.97
CA LYS A 392 -2.88 13.37 -21.96
C LYS A 392 -1.35 13.48 -21.89
N GLU A 393 -0.82 14.67 -21.66
CA GLU A 393 0.62 14.93 -21.54
C GLU A 393 1.22 14.15 -20.37
N ALA A 394 0.52 14.08 -19.24
CA ALA A 394 0.97 13.31 -18.07
C ALA A 394 0.96 11.81 -18.37
N VAL A 395 -0.04 11.31 -19.12
CA VAL A 395 -0.08 9.91 -19.57
C VAL A 395 1.10 9.59 -20.48
N PHE A 396 1.33 10.39 -21.52
CA PHE A 396 2.45 10.18 -22.47
C PHE A 396 3.81 10.29 -21.77
N ALA A 397 3.98 11.29 -20.89
CA ALA A 397 5.20 11.47 -20.13
C ALA A 397 5.47 10.30 -19.18
N THR A 398 4.45 9.81 -18.46
CA THR A 398 4.60 8.65 -17.57
C THR A 398 5.11 7.43 -18.32
N GLN A 399 4.48 7.09 -19.45
CA GLN A 399 4.90 5.94 -20.25
C GLN A 399 6.31 6.14 -20.83
N ALA A 400 6.66 7.36 -21.23
CA ALA A 400 7.97 7.67 -21.76
C ALA A 400 9.07 7.51 -20.71
N VAL A 401 8.86 8.04 -19.49
CA VAL A 401 9.78 7.89 -18.35
C VAL A 401 9.98 6.42 -18.00
N ILE A 402 8.89 5.66 -17.90
CA ILE A 402 8.91 4.22 -17.62
C ILE A 402 9.64 3.45 -18.74
N SER A 403 9.46 3.82 -20.02
CA SER A 403 10.14 3.18 -21.16
C SER A 403 11.66 3.32 -21.12
N ILE A 404 12.18 4.38 -20.50
CA ILE A 404 13.62 4.63 -20.31
C ILE A 404 14.16 3.85 -19.10
N GLY A 405 13.27 3.38 -18.21
CA GLY A 405 13.63 2.81 -16.91
C GLY A 405 13.94 3.88 -15.85
N ALA A 406 13.51 5.12 -16.08
CA ALA A 406 13.48 6.17 -15.08
C ALA A 406 12.26 5.97 -14.15
N ILE A 407 12.28 6.62 -13.00
CA ILE A 407 11.27 6.50 -11.94
C ILE A 407 10.30 7.67 -12.04
N TRP A 408 9.02 7.36 -12.16
CA TRP A 408 7.95 8.36 -12.16
C TRP A 408 7.35 8.52 -10.76
N THR A 409 7.10 9.75 -10.37
CA THR A 409 6.30 10.08 -9.19
C THR A 409 5.47 11.33 -9.47
N ALA A 410 4.28 11.42 -8.88
CA ALA A 410 3.36 12.52 -9.15
C ALA A 410 2.65 12.99 -7.89
N ALA A 411 2.32 14.28 -7.86
CA ALA A 411 1.48 14.91 -6.85
C ALA A 411 0.46 15.81 -7.57
N LEU A 412 -0.83 15.61 -7.29
CA LEU A 412 -1.90 16.38 -7.93
C LEU A 412 -1.76 17.88 -7.64
N PRO A 413 -2.16 18.75 -8.59
CA PRO A 413 -2.02 20.20 -8.48
C PRO A 413 -2.89 20.81 -7.37
N MET A 414 -3.85 20.07 -6.83
CA MET A 414 -4.69 20.51 -5.70
C MET A 414 -3.94 20.59 -4.36
N LEU A 415 -2.82 19.87 -4.21
CA LEU A 415 -2.06 19.83 -2.94
C LEU A 415 -1.23 21.10 -2.75
N GLY A 416 -1.35 21.80 -1.62
CA GLY A 416 -0.53 23.00 -1.33
C GLY A 416 0.98 22.78 -1.49
N ALA A 417 1.73 23.84 -1.81
CA ALA A 417 3.16 23.76 -2.14
C ALA A 417 4.00 23.02 -1.07
N GLN A 418 3.80 23.34 0.21
CA GLN A 418 4.51 22.67 1.31
C GLN A 418 4.23 21.15 1.38
N ALA A 419 3.00 20.73 1.08
CA ALA A 419 2.66 19.31 1.03
C ALA A 419 3.34 18.61 -0.16
N VAL A 420 3.51 19.31 -1.28
CA VAL A 420 4.24 18.81 -2.45
C VAL A 420 5.74 18.71 -2.13
N LEU A 421 6.33 19.76 -1.55
CA LEU A 421 7.73 19.80 -1.15
C LEU A 421 8.08 18.71 -0.14
N GLY A 422 7.23 18.47 0.87
CA GLY A 422 7.43 17.40 1.84
C GLY A 422 7.54 15.99 1.20
N ARG A 423 7.02 15.80 -0.02
CA ARG A 423 7.16 14.57 -0.80
C ARG A 423 8.38 14.61 -1.72
N PHE A 424 8.55 15.71 -2.46
CA PHE A 424 9.52 15.79 -3.55
C PHE A 424 10.94 16.12 -3.09
N GLN A 425 11.12 16.85 -1.99
CA GLN A 425 12.46 17.18 -1.47
C GLN A 425 13.29 15.96 -1.06
N GLN A 426 12.62 14.88 -0.70
CA GLN A 426 13.27 13.62 -0.32
C GLN A 426 13.76 12.82 -1.55
N LEU A 427 13.31 13.22 -2.74
CA LEU A 427 13.54 12.54 -3.99
C LEU A 427 14.53 13.41 -4.76
N ASN A 428 15.76 12.92 -4.98
CA ASN A 428 16.76 13.61 -5.80
C ASN A 428 16.32 13.63 -7.28
N ALA A 429 15.29 14.41 -7.58
CA ALA A 429 14.62 14.48 -8.86
C ALA A 429 15.44 15.30 -9.85
N LYS A 430 15.49 14.83 -11.10
CA LYS A 430 16.19 15.53 -12.18
C LYS A 430 15.25 16.38 -13.01
N ILE A 431 14.01 15.95 -13.18
CA ILE A 431 13.05 16.64 -14.05
C ILE A 431 11.77 16.89 -13.26
N LEU A 432 11.29 18.13 -13.30
CA LEU A 432 9.94 18.50 -12.91
C LEU A 432 9.08 18.71 -14.15
N LEU A 433 7.95 18.02 -14.23
CA LEU A 433 6.88 18.30 -15.19
C LEU A 433 5.76 19.05 -14.49
N SER A 434 5.32 20.15 -15.07
CA SER A 434 4.26 20.99 -14.50
C SER A 434 3.38 21.63 -15.57
N GLU A 435 2.28 22.23 -15.14
CA GLU A 435 1.36 23.01 -15.98
C GLU A 435 1.20 24.43 -15.40
N ASP A 436 1.04 25.44 -16.25
CA ASP A 436 0.83 26.83 -15.81
C ASP A 436 -0.54 27.06 -15.13
N GLY A 437 -1.54 26.24 -15.46
CA GLY A 437 -2.84 26.24 -14.83
C GLY A 437 -3.76 25.11 -15.33
N TYR A 438 -4.96 25.07 -14.77
CA TYR A 438 -6.03 24.15 -15.16
C TYR A 438 -7.39 24.77 -14.82
N ARG A 439 -8.48 24.25 -15.41
CA ARG A 439 -9.84 24.66 -15.09
C ARG A 439 -10.53 23.63 -14.20
N LEU A 440 -11.23 24.11 -13.17
CA LEU A 440 -11.96 23.26 -12.23
C LEU A 440 -13.24 23.97 -11.79
N GLU A 441 -14.38 23.30 -11.93
CA GLU A 441 -15.70 23.84 -11.57
C GLU A 441 -16.00 25.17 -12.30
N GLY A 442 -15.50 25.30 -13.53
CA GLY A 442 -15.66 26.49 -14.35
C GLY A 442 -14.70 27.64 -14.05
N GLU A 443 -13.84 27.53 -13.02
CA GLU A 443 -12.87 28.55 -12.64
C GLU A 443 -11.44 28.21 -13.12
N ASP A 444 -10.70 29.23 -13.55
CA ASP A 444 -9.31 29.09 -13.98
C ASP A 444 -8.37 29.18 -12.77
N VAL A 445 -7.58 28.12 -12.57
CA VAL A 445 -6.63 28.02 -11.46
C VAL A 445 -5.22 28.32 -11.98
N ASN A 446 -4.64 29.42 -11.52
CA ASN A 446 -3.25 29.80 -11.81
C ASN A 446 -2.27 29.05 -10.91
N MET A 447 -1.42 28.21 -11.51
CA MET A 447 -0.43 27.41 -10.79
C MET A 447 0.94 28.08 -10.71
N LEU A 448 1.21 29.15 -11.47
CA LEU A 448 2.53 29.79 -11.53
C LEU A 448 3.09 30.24 -10.17
N PRO A 449 2.34 30.91 -9.28
CA PRO A 449 2.86 31.34 -7.98
C PRO A 449 3.31 30.15 -7.13
N LYS A 450 2.51 29.09 -7.16
CA LYS A 450 2.75 27.85 -6.42
C LYS A 450 3.91 27.04 -7.00
N LEU A 451 4.04 27.02 -8.33
CA LEU A 451 5.16 26.38 -9.01
C LEU A 451 6.48 27.07 -8.69
N ALA A 452 6.50 28.40 -8.57
CA ALA A 452 7.70 29.11 -8.17
C ALA A 452 8.19 28.64 -6.79
N GLU A 453 7.28 28.54 -5.81
CA GLU A 453 7.59 28.01 -4.48
C GLU A 453 8.10 26.56 -4.53
N ILE A 454 7.48 25.70 -5.35
CA ILE A 454 7.90 24.30 -5.50
C ILE A 454 9.29 24.20 -6.15
N VAL A 455 9.56 24.98 -7.20
CA VAL A 455 10.85 24.95 -7.91
C VAL A 455 11.97 25.46 -7.01
N GLU A 456 11.75 26.53 -6.24
CA GLU A 456 12.71 27.03 -5.26
C GLU A 456 13.03 26.01 -4.17
N GLY A 457 12.02 25.24 -3.75
CA GLY A 457 12.18 24.25 -2.70
C GLY A 457 12.84 22.93 -3.13
N ILE A 458 13.06 22.68 -4.43
CA ILE A 458 13.65 21.41 -4.91
C ILE A 458 15.07 21.64 -5.42
N LEU A 459 16.03 21.15 -4.65
CA LEU A 459 17.45 21.19 -5.01
C LEU A 459 17.76 20.13 -6.09
N HIS A 460 18.73 20.43 -6.96
CA HIS A 460 19.29 19.49 -7.96
C HIS A 460 18.43 19.17 -9.19
N LEU A 461 17.41 19.97 -9.50
CA LEU A 461 16.70 19.87 -10.78
C LEU A 461 17.66 20.14 -11.96
N LEU A 462 17.71 19.19 -12.90
CA LEU A 462 18.37 19.36 -14.19
C LEU A 462 17.54 20.25 -15.11
N CYS A 463 16.21 20.09 -15.09
CA CYS A 463 15.29 20.85 -15.92
C CYS A 463 13.88 20.88 -15.31
N SER A 464 13.16 21.99 -15.49
CA SER A 464 11.72 22.10 -15.28
C SER A 464 11.04 22.29 -16.63
N ILE A 465 10.15 21.37 -17.00
CA ILE A 465 9.37 21.43 -18.23
C ILE A 465 7.95 21.79 -17.84
N ARG A 466 7.49 22.95 -18.32
CA ARG A 466 6.14 23.45 -18.09
C ARG A 466 5.34 23.35 -19.38
N PHE A 467 4.14 22.78 -19.28
CA PHE A 467 3.15 22.78 -20.34
C PHE A 467 2.32 24.07 -20.22
N GLU A 468 2.23 24.81 -21.32
CA GLU A 468 1.42 26.03 -21.39
C GLU A 468 -0.01 25.69 -21.78
N ILE A 469 -0.97 26.17 -21.00
CA ILE A 469 -2.39 25.92 -21.20
C ILE A 469 -3.04 27.22 -21.65
N SER A 470 -3.55 27.20 -22.87
CA SER A 470 -4.38 28.27 -23.40
C SER A 470 -5.81 28.07 -22.90
N PHE A 471 -6.27 28.92 -22.01
CA PHE A 471 -7.68 28.97 -21.62
C PHE A 471 -8.52 29.47 -22.82
N PRO A 472 -9.70 28.87 -23.06
CA PRO A 472 -10.57 29.25 -24.18
C PRO A 472 -11.20 30.64 -24.04
#